data_AF-A0A6A4ZR08-F1
#
_entry.id   AF-A0A6A4ZR08-F1
#
_cell.length_a   1.000
_cell.length_b   1.000
_cell.length_c   1.000
_cell.angle_alpha   90.00
_cell.angle_beta   90.00
_cell.angle_gamma   90.00
#
_symmetry.space_group_name_H-M   'P 1'
#
loop_
_entity.id
_entity.type
_entity.pdbx_description
1 polymer ?
#
loop_
_entity_poly.entity_id
_entity_poly.type
_entity_poly.pdbx_seq_one_letter_code
_entity_poly.pdbx_strand_id
1 'polypeptide(L)'
;MPTATNRWQKILVIKDDMSGIVQFWPSETSDAAATANGLLNWFTTFGQPTDPHAVKTFVNTATKEVTAFDWLSSTRKKHMYELHQAMEQLHREVAATSAKK
;
A
#
# COMPACT_ATOMS: atom_id res chain seq x y z
N MET A 1 14.51 4.63 11.95
CA MET A 1 13.22 3.93 11.76
C MET A 1 13.24 2.65 12.57
N PRO A 2 12.14 2.23 13.23
CA PRO A 2 12.07 0.89 13.77
C PRO A 2 12.09 -0.10 12.60
N THR A 3 12.99 -1.06 12.66
CA THR A 3 13.10 -2.15 11.69
C THR A 3 11.78 -2.94 11.69
N ALA A 4 11.19 -3.12 10.51
CA ALA A 4 9.98 -3.92 10.37
C ALA A 4 10.26 -5.36 10.84
N THR A 5 9.56 -5.81 11.88
CA THR A 5 9.78 -7.12 12.54
C THR A 5 9.32 -8.31 11.70
N ASN A 6 8.56 -8.06 10.63
CA ASN A 6 7.91 -9.06 9.79
C ASN A 6 8.77 -9.59 8.63
N ARG A 7 10.10 -9.33 8.60
CA ARG A 7 11.05 -9.77 7.53
C ARG A 7 10.67 -9.40 6.08
N TRP A 8 9.57 -8.68 5.86
CA TRP A 8 9.14 -8.22 4.55
C TRP A 8 10.01 -7.04 4.12
N GLN A 9 11.11 -7.38 3.46
CA GLN A 9 12.11 -6.41 2.98
C GLN A 9 11.79 -5.92 1.56
N LYS A 10 10.85 -6.58 0.87
CA LYS A 10 10.63 -6.39 -0.56
C LYS A 10 9.14 -6.29 -0.87
N ILE A 11 8.82 -5.53 -1.91
CA ILE A 11 7.46 -5.40 -2.40
C ILE A 11 7.50 -5.65 -3.90
N LEU A 12 6.69 -6.61 -4.32
CA LEU A 12 6.36 -6.79 -5.70
C LEU A 12 5.23 -5.83 -6.06
N VAL A 13 5.43 -5.03 -7.10
CA VAL A 13 4.41 -4.16 -7.65
C VAL A 13 3.82 -4.85 -8.87
N ILE A 14 2.50 -5.04 -8.88
CA ILE A 14 1.76 -5.60 -10.02
C ILE A 14 0.91 -4.47 -10.57
N LYS A 15 1.13 -4.12 -11.84
CA LYS A 15 0.38 -3.09 -12.55
C LYS A 15 -0.33 -3.72 -13.73
N ASP A 16 -1.63 -3.48 -13.80
CA ASP A 16 -2.43 -3.77 -14.99
C ASP A 16 -2.72 -2.44 -15.71
N ASP A 17 -2.10 -2.26 -16.87
CA ASP A 17 -2.22 -1.02 -17.65
C ASP A 17 -3.59 -0.87 -18.32
N MET A 18 -4.36 -1.95 -18.50
CA MET A 18 -5.67 -1.90 -19.14
C MET A 18 -6.75 -1.42 -18.16
N SER A 19 -6.70 -1.90 -16.91
CA SER A 19 -7.64 -1.48 -15.86
C SER A 19 -7.14 -0.28 -15.05
N GLY A 20 -5.84 0.01 -15.09
CA GLY A 20 -5.19 1.02 -14.26
C GLY A 20 -4.98 0.57 -12.80
N ILE A 21 -5.27 -0.69 -12.47
CA ILE A 21 -5.15 -1.21 -11.11
C ILE A 21 -3.67 -1.47 -10.78
N VAL A 22 -3.28 -1.12 -9.55
CA VAL A 22 -1.95 -1.38 -8.99
C VAL A 22 -2.10 -2.14 -7.67
N GLN A 23 -1.44 -3.29 -7.55
CA GLN A 23 -1.36 -4.07 -6.31
C GLN A 23 0.07 -4.09 -5.79
N PHE A 24 0.20 -3.92 -4.48
CA PHE A 24 1.44 -4.11 -3.75
C PHE A 24 1.40 -5.44 -3.02
N TRP A 25 2.32 -6.34 -3.36
CA TRP A 25 2.44 -7.66 -2.77
C TRP A 25 3.70 -7.73 -1.90
N PRO A 26 3.57 -7.89 -0.56
CA PRO A 26 4.73 -7.99 0.31
C PRO A 26 5.45 -9.33 0.11
N SER A 27 6.77 -9.32 0.15
CA SER A 27 7.59 -10.52 0.02
C SER A 27 8.87 -10.43 0.87
N GLU A 28 9.34 -11.60 1.32
CA GLU A 28 10.68 -11.75 1.90
C GLU A 28 11.76 -11.81 0.81
N THR A 29 11.44 -12.32 -0.39
CA THR A 29 12.39 -12.60 -1.48
C THR A 29 12.01 -11.94 -2.81
N SER A 30 12.98 -11.82 -3.72
CA SER A 30 12.81 -11.30 -5.10
C SER A 30 12.84 -12.40 -6.16
N ASP A 31 12.39 -13.59 -5.84
CA ASP A 31 12.48 -14.73 -6.75
C ASP A 31 11.21 -14.93 -7.59
N ALA A 32 11.28 -15.91 -8.49
CA ALA A 32 10.18 -16.28 -9.37
C ALA A 32 8.99 -16.85 -8.59
N ALA A 33 9.21 -17.50 -7.44
CA ALA A 33 8.13 -18.08 -6.64
C ALA A 33 7.32 -16.99 -5.94
N ALA A 34 7.98 -15.99 -5.35
CA ALA A 34 7.34 -14.79 -4.80
C ALA A 34 6.52 -14.05 -5.87
N THR A 35 7.07 -13.96 -7.08
CA THR A 35 6.38 -13.36 -8.24
C THR A 35 5.14 -14.15 -8.64
N ALA A 36 5.24 -15.47 -8.75
CA ALA A 36 4.12 -16.35 -9.09
C ALA A 36 3.00 -16.27 -8.04
N ASN A 37 3.35 -16.26 -6.75
CA ASN A 37 2.38 -16.14 -5.67
C ASN A 37 1.61 -14.81 -5.71
N GLY A 38 2.30 -13.69 -5.98
CA GLY A 38 1.64 -12.39 -6.14
C GLY A 38 0.67 -12.37 -7.33
N LEU A 39 1.08 -12.93 -8.48
CA LEU A 39 0.22 -13.03 -9.66
C LEU A 39 -0.99 -13.96 -9.44
N LEU A 40 -0.80 -15.10 -8.76
CA LEU A 40 -1.90 -16.01 -8.40
C LEU A 40 -2.93 -15.32 -7.51
N ASN A 41 -2.48 -14.53 -6.53
CA ASN A 41 -3.37 -13.75 -5.69
C ASN A 41 -4.16 -12.71 -6.51
N TRP A 42 -3.49 -12.02 -7.44
CA TRP A 42 -4.16 -11.09 -8.34
C TRP A 42 -5.26 -11.78 -9.14
N PHE A 43 -4.97 -12.91 -9.80
CA PHE A 43 -5.96 -13.63 -10.60
C PHE A 43 -7.14 -14.15 -9.77
N THR A 44 -6.90 -14.53 -8.52
CA THR A 44 -7.98 -14.92 -7.60
C THR A 44 -8.87 -13.72 -7.25
N THR A 45 -8.30 -12.53 -7.16
CA THR A 45 -8.99 -11.31 -6.74
C THR A 45 -9.77 -10.65 -7.89
N PHE A 46 -9.16 -10.57 -9.08
CA PHE A 46 -9.69 -9.81 -10.22
C PHE A 46 -10.14 -10.68 -11.39
N GLY A 47 -9.95 -12.01 -11.29
CA GLY A 47 -10.19 -12.95 -12.37
C GLY A 47 -8.97 -13.14 -13.28
N GLN A 48 -8.94 -14.28 -13.97
CA GLN A 48 -7.93 -14.49 -15.01
C GLN A 48 -8.29 -13.68 -16.25
N PRO A 49 -7.31 -13.04 -16.90
CA PRO A 49 -7.53 -12.44 -18.21
C PRO A 49 -8.01 -13.52 -19.18
N THR A 50 -9.15 -13.29 -19.83
CA THR A 50 -9.69 -14.19 -20.84
C THR A 50 -8.91 -14.13 -22.15
N ASP A 51 -8.15 -13.05 -22.36
CA ASP A 51 -7.23 -12.89 -23.49
C ASP A 51 -5.82 -13.35 -23.08
N PRO A 52 -5.24 -14.38 -23.73
CA PRO A 52 -3.86 -14.80 -23.48
C PRO A 52 -2.81 -13.71 -23.78
N HIS A 53 -3.15 -12.68 -24.56
CA HIS A 53 -2.29 -11.51 -24.78
C HIS A 53 -2.32 -10.49 -23.63
N ALA A 54 -3.35 -10.49 -22.79
CA ALA A 54 -3.45 -9.61 -21.62
C ALA A 54 -2.47 -9.97 -20.50
N VAL A 55 -1.88 -11.17 -20.51
CA VAL A 55 -0.76 -11.48 -19.61
C VAL A 55 0.48 -10.64 -19.97
N LYS A 56 0.64 -10.27 -21.25
CA LYS A 56 1.76 -9.41 -21.71
C LYS A 56 1.57 -7.93 -21.35
N THR A 57 0.35 -7.50 -20.99
CA THR A 57 0.07 -6.12 -20.56
C THR A 57 0.33 -5.89 -19.08
N PHE A 58 0.70 -6.92 -18.31
CA PHE A 58 1.32 -6.73 -16.99
C PHE A 58 2.78 -6.26 -17.20
N VAL A 59 2.97 -4.98 -17.52
CA VAL A 59 4.24 -4.45 -18.04
C VAL A 59 5.34 -4.31 -16.97
N ASN A 60 5.10 -4.58 -15.68
CA ASN A 60 6.18 -4.35 -14.72
C ASN A 60 6.13 -5.20 -13.47
N THR A 61 6.46 -6.49 -13.60
CA THR A 61 6.93 -7.31 -12.48
C THR A 61 8.38 -6.90 -12.15
N ALA A 62 8.59 -5.68 -11.69
CA ALA A 62 9.88 -5.25 -11.18
C ALA A 62 9.90 -5.43 -9.66
N THR A 63 10.70 -6.39 -9.19
CA THR A 63 10.95 -6.48 -7.76
C THR A 63 11.93 -5.38 -7.37
N LYS A 64 11.45 -4.38 -6.64
CA LYS A 64 12.31 -3.35 -6.07
C LYS A 64 12.57 -3.68 -4.60
N GLU A 65 13.82 -3.58 -4.17
CA GLU A 65 14.13 -3.58 -2.75
C GLU A 65 13.53 -2.31 -2.14
N VAL A 66 12.55 -2.48 -1.26
CA VAL A 66 11.90 -1.36 -0.58
C VAL A 66 12.54 -1.27 0.79
N THR A 67 13.69 -0.58 0.85
CA THR A 67 14.43 -0.38 2.10
C THR A 67 13.69 0.55 3.07
N ALA A 68 12.67 1.27 2.61
CA ALA A 68 11.72 1.97 3.46
C ALA A 68 10.35 2.06 2.76
N PHE A 69 9.36 1.37 3.32
CA PHE A 69 7.95 1.59 3.00
C PHE A 69 7.52 2.92 3.63
N ASP A 70 7.92 4.04 3.02
CA ASP A 70 7.45 5.35 3.43
C ASP A 70 6.50 5.96 2.40
N TRP A 71 5.27 5.45 2.38
CA TRP A 71 4.20 5.85 1.46
C TRP A 71 3.73 7.31 1.67
N LEU A 72 4.05 7.93 2.82
CA LEU A 72 3.88 9.37 3.02
C LEU A 72 5.24 10.03 3.14
N SER A 73 5.52 10.98 2.23
CA SER A 73 6.54 11.99 2.49
C SER A 73 6.37 12.56 3.90
N SER A 74 7.47 12.90 4.57
CA SER A 74 7.47 13.55 5.89
C SER A 74 6.47 14.71 5.99
N THR A 75 6.32 15.48 4.91
CA THR A 75 5.34 16.56 4.75
C THR A 75 3.89 16.09 4.92
N ARG A 76 3.51 14.97 4.29
CA ARG A 76 2.16 14.41 4.42
C ARG A 76 1.93 13.85 5.83
N LYS A 77 2.94 13.22 6.44
CA LYS A 77 2.82 12.69 7.82
C LYS A 77 2.57 13.82 8.81
N LYS A 78 3.30 14.91 8.65
CA LYS A 78 3.13 16.13 9.44
C LYS A 78 1.71 16.68 9.30
N HIS A 79 1.19 16.78 8.08
CA HIS A 79 -0.19 17.22 7.83
C HIS A 79 -1.23 16.33 8.52
N MET A 80 -1.09 15.00 8.43
CA MET A 80 -2.03 14.09 9.11
C MET A 80 -1.96 14.22 10.64
N TYR A 81 -0.76 14.44 11.19
CA TYR A 81 -0.59 14.70 12.62
C TYR A 81 -1.27 16.01 13.05
N GLU A 82 -1.07 17.08 12.29
CA GLU A 82 -1.71 18.39 12.54
C GLU A 82 -3.24 18.30 12.45
N LEU A 83 -3.76 17.57 11.46
CA LEU A 83 -5.21 17.31 11.32
C LEU A 83 -5.76 16.57 12.54
N HIS A 84 -5.07 15.52 13.01
CA HIS A 84 -5.49 14.78 14.19
C HIS A 84 -5.49 15.66 15.44
N GLN A 85 -4.47 16.50 15.63
CA GLN A 85 -4.42 17.45 16.76
C GLN A 85 -5.57 18.46 16.72
N ALA A 86 -5.90 18.97 15.53
CA ALA A 86 -7.03 19.89 15.36
C ALA A 86 -8.38 19.23 15.70
N MET A 87 -8.59 17.97 15.29
CA MET A 87 -9.80 17.21 15.62
C MET A 87 -9.91 16.96 17.13
N GLU A 88 -8.82 16.57 17.78
CA GLU A 88 -8.78 16.38 19.24
C GLU A 88 -9.08 17.68 20.00
N GLN A 89 -8.59 18.82 19.49
CA GLN A 89 -8.89 20.12 20.07
C GLN A 89 -10.37 20.47 19.94
N LEU A 90 -10.96 20.24 18.77
CA LEU A 90 -12.39 20.45 18.54
C LEU A 90 -13.23 19.58 19.49
N HIS A 91 -12.89 18.31 19.66
CA HIS A 91 -13.59 17.42 20.60
C HIS A 91 -13.54 17.94 22.04
N ARG A 92 -12.38 18.44 22.49
CA ARG A 92 -12.23 19.03 23.83
C ARG A 92 -13.09 20.28 24.01
N GLU A 93 -13.13 21.16 23.02
CA GLU A 93 -13.91 22.40 23.06
C GLU A 93 -15.42 22.12 23.04
N VAL A 94 -15.87 21.18 22.22
CA VAL A 94 -17.27 20.72 22.19
C VAL A 94 -17.66 20.12 23.54
N ALA A 95 -16.81 19.28 24.14
CA ALA A 95 -17.08 18.71 25.47
C ALA A 95 -17.16 19.80 26.55
N ALA A 96 -16.24 20.77 26.54
CA ALA A 96 -16.21 21.86 27.50
C ALA A 96 -17.40 22.83 27.35
N THR A 97 -17.89 23.05 26.13
CA THR A 97 -19.08 23.89 25.88
C THR A 97 -20.37 23.14 26.20
N SER A 98 -20.42 21.83 25.96
CA SER A 98 -21.56 20.99 26.36
C SER A 98 -21.68 20.84 27.88
N ALA A 99 -20.58 20.82 28.62
CA ALA A 99 -20.60 20.73 30.09
C ALA A 99 -21.00 22.04 30.79
N LYS A 100 -20.99 23.16 30.06
CA LYS A 100 -21.39 24.49 30.55
C LYS A 100 -22.87 24.82 30.27
N LYS A 101 -23.59 23.92 29.59
CA LYS A 101 -25.00 24.06 29.25
C LYS A 101 -25.85 23.18 30.16
#